data_AF-A0A7S2A1U6-F1
#
_entry.id   AF-A0A7S2A1U6-F1
#
_cell.length_a   1.000
_cell.length_b   1.000
_cell.length_c   1.000
_cell.angle_alpha   90.00
_cell.angle_beta   90.00
_cell.angle_gamma   90.00
#
_symmetry.space_group_name_H-M   'P 1'
#
loop_
_entity.id
_entity.type
_entity.pdbx_description
1 polymer ?
#
loop_
_entity_poly.entity_id
_entity_poly.type
_entity_poly.pdbx_seq_one_letter_code
_entity_poly.pdbx_strand_id
1 'polypeptide(L)'
;MNLTKALLAIVALAAAPSHARIGDSFERDVQGKRSLVGHDYQLIMNCVPKEKKNENFDSSGNGRSMFIPCEGKTKIYLYNSDDSSTSCTRDYEILDRDGLDGSAEFCLPDPFPGDATEAVYQIKARVLGKSGKQLTIGLCATIDELDDGKSTFCTLPATLKVPGGSRGKSWDDVSQELLTICAEVDGVQSKYGLFDDDLEDEFWELTNDGVKTAQFRFYAIESGGVTRDGAVCK
;
A
#
# COMPACT_ATOMS: atom_id res chain seq x y z
N MET A 1 11.36 -76.32 13.52
CA MET A 1 10.94 -75.04 14.14
C MET A 1 10.89 -73.99 13.03
N ASN A 2 9.71 -73.79 12.43
CA ASN A 2 9.51 -72.81 11.36
C ASN A 2 8.61 -71.70 11.91
N LEU A 3 9.18 -70.53 12.17
CA LEU A 3 8.45 -69.32 12.54
C LEU A 3 8.43 -68.34 11.34
N THR A 4 7.29 -68.39 10.66
CA THR A 4 6.48 -67.27 10.13
C THR A 4 7.19 -65.92 9.91
N LYS A 5 7.40 -65.57 8.63
CA LYS A 5 7.65 -64.19 8.19
C LYS A 5 6.31 -63.45 8.07
N ALA A 6 6.15 -62.35 8.81
CA ALA A 6 5.02 -61.45 8.69
C ALA A 6 5.11 -60.65 7.38
N LEU A 7 4.05 -60.68 6.58
CA LEU A 7 3.89 -59.88 5.37
C LEU A 7 3.33 -58.51 5.77
N LEU A 8 4.11 -57.44 5.58
CA LEU A 8 3.67 -56.06 5.82
C LEU A 8 2.90 -55.58 4.58
N ALA A 9 1.58 -55.42 4.69
CA ALA A 9 0.75 -54.85 3.64
C ALA A 9 0.84 -53.31 3.71
N ILE A 10 1.47 -52.70 2.70
CA ILE A 10 1.49 -51.24 2.53
C ILE A 10 0.17 -50.85 1.85
N VAL A 11 -0.71 -50.20 2.60
CA VAL A 11 -1.91 -49.55 2.06
C VAL A 11 -1.47 -48.21 1.46
N ALA A 12 -1.44 -48.13 0.13
CA ALA A 12 -1.26 -46.87 -0.58
C ALA A 12 -2.57 -46.09 -0.55
N LEU A 13 -2.63 -45.04 0.27
CA LEU A 13 -3.74 -44.08 0.27
C LEU A 13 -3.54 -43.14 -0.93
N ALA A 14 -4.33 -43.33 -1.98
CA ALA A 14 -4.36 -42.41 -3.11
C ALA A 14 -4.98 -41.07 -2.67
N ALA A 15 -4.16 -40.04 -2.52
CA ALA A 15 -4.64 -38.68 -2.34
C ALA A 15 -5.31 -38.20 -3.64
N ALA A 16 -6.60 -37.91 -3.58
CA ALA A 16 -7.30 -37.26 -4.69
C ALA A 16 -6.78 -35.82 -4.85
N PRO A 17 -6.72 -35.28 -6.08
CA PRO A 17 -6.32 -33.89 -6.31
C PRO A 17 -7.39 -32.96 -5.72
N SER A 18 -7.09 -32.36 -4.58
CA SER A 18 -7.83 -31.21 -4.08
C SER A 18 -7.66 -30.07 -5.09
N HIS A 19 -8.79 -29.59 -5.61
CA HIS A 19 -8.82 -28.40 -6.44
C HIS A 19 -8.43 -27.21 -5.56
N ALA A 20 -7.21 -26.72 -5.75
CA ALA A 20 -6.73 -25.50 -5.11
C ALA A 20 -7.67 -24.34 -5.47
N ARG A 21 -8.33 -23.78 -4.45
CA ARG A 21 -9.02 -22.50 -4.56
C ARG A 21 -7.95 -21.42 -4.59
N ILE A 22 -8.03 -20.53 -5.58
CA ILE A 22 -7.24 -19.29 -5.61
C ILE A 22 -7.62 -18.47 -4.38
N GLY A 23 -6.68 -18.39 -3.46
CA GLY A 23 -6.76 -17.75 -2.16
C GLY A 23 -5.45 -18.06 -1.46
N ASP A 24 -4.35 -17.67 -2.10
CA ASP A 24 -3.02 -17.99 -1.61
C ASP A 24 -2.67 -17.03 -0.48
N SER A 25 -2.62 -17.59 0.70
CA SER A 25 -2.06 -17.03 1.91
C SER A 25 -0.55 -16.86 1.73
N PHE A 26 -0.02 -15.71 2.17
CA PHE A 26 1.41 -15.45 2.28
C PHE A 26 2.11 -16.51 3.13
N GLU A 27 2.72 -17.51 2.50
CA GLU A 27 3.74 -18.33 3.18
C GLU A 27 5.06 -17.56 3.17
N ARG A 28 5.54 -17.18 4.36
CA ARG A 28 6.93 -16.77 4.57
C ARG A 28 7.81 -17.99 4.29
N ASP A 29 8.69 -17.92 3.30
CA ASP A 29 9.73 -18.94 3.15
C ASP A 29 10.61 -18.96 4.40
N VAL A 30 11.26 -20.08 4.67
CA VAL A 30 12.14 -20.37 5.82
C VAL A 30 13.31 -19.37 5.93
N GLN A 31 13.53 -18.53 4.92
CA GLN A 31 14.51 -17.44 4.88
C GLN A 31 13.93 -16.02 4.95
N GLY A 32 12.62 -15.85 5.22
CA GLY A 32 11.98 -14.54 5.33
C GLY A 32 11.78 -13.82 3.98
N LYS A 33 12.05 -14.47 2.85
CA LYS A 33 11.82 -13.90 1.52
C LYS A 33 10.34 -14.08 1.12
N ARG A 34 9.67 -12.96 0.83
CA ARG A 34 8.30 -12.93 0.29
C ARG A 34 8.30 -13.59 -1.11
N SER A 35 7.36 -14.49 -1.38
CA SER A 35 7.15 -15.05 -2.72
C SER A 35 6.45 -14.02 -3.60
N LEU A 36 7.12 -13.59 -4.69
CA LEU A 36 6.74 -12.45 -5.52
C LEU A 36 6.22 -12.91 -6.88
N VAL A 37 4.89 -13.08 -7.06
CA VAL A 37 4.30 -13.43 -8.37
C VAL A 37 2.99 -12.66 -8.64
N GLY A 38 3.04 -11.61 -9.48
CA GLY A 38 1.85 -10.90 -9.99
C GLY A 38 1.64 -9.49 -9.41
N HIS A 39 0.44 -8.91 -9.56
CA HIS A 39 0.05 -7.76 -8.74
C HIS A 39 -0.59 -8.30 -7.47
N ASP A 40 -0.03 -7.96 -6.32
CA ASP A 40 -0.39 -8.58 -5.04
C ASP A 40 -1.71 -8.01 -4.52
N TYR A 41 -1.98 -6.74 -4.85
CA TYR A 41 -3.14 -6.04 -4.34
C TYR A 41 -3.60 -4.92 -5.26
N GLN A 42 -4.91 -4.61 -5.21
CA GLN A 42 -5.47 -3.41 -5.83
C GLN A 42 -6.38 -2.69 -4.84
N LEU A 43 -5.95 -1.52 -4.38
CA LEU A 43 -6.77 -0.59 -3.60
C LEU A 43 -7.67 0.23 -4.54
N ILE A 44 -8.93 0.38 -4.18
CA ILE A 44 -9.92 1.16 -4.92
C ILE A 44 -10.45 2.25 -4.00
N MET A 45 -10.14 3.51 -4.30
CA MET A 45 -10.70 4.66 -3.59
C MET A 45 -11.89 5.20 -4.40
N ASN A 46 -13.08 5.13 -3.83
CA ASN A 46 -14.31 5.59 -4.46
C ASN A 46 -14.73 6.92 -3.87
N CYS A 47 -14.99 7.89 -4.73
CA CYS A 47 -15.49 9.17 -4.28
C CYS A 47 -16.95 9.02 -3.82
N VAL A 48 -17.24 9.55 -2.65
CA VAL A 48 -18.59 9.63 -2.11
C VAL A 48 -18.89 11.10 -1.78
N PRO A 49 -20.01 11.66 -2.27
CA PRO A 49 -20.47 12.97 -1.84
C PRO A 49 -20.71 12.99 -0.33
N LYS A 50 -20.33 14.06 0.37
CA LYS A 50 -20.36 14.12 1.84
C LYS A 50 -21.76 13.86 2.41
N GLU A 51 -22.80 14.31 1.71
CA GLU A 51 -24.21 14.10 2.05
C GLU A 51 -24.68 12.64 1.94
N LYS A 52 -23.82 11.75 1.42
CA LYS A 52 -24.08 10.31 1.26
C LYS A 52 -23.21 9.43 2.17
N LYS A 53 -22.56 10.00 3.20
CA LYS A 53 -21.88 9.22 4.25
C LYS A 53 -22.88 8.23 4.88
N ASN A 54 -22.42 7.01 5.14
CA ASN A 54 -23.18 5.94 5.79
C ASN A 54 -22.35 5.39 6.96
N GLU A 55 -22.99 5.07 8.08
CA GLU A 55 -22.37 4.50 9.29
C GLU A 55 -21.59 3.19 9.02
N ASN A 56 -21.93 2.43 7.98
CA ASN A 56 -21.21 1.22 7.60
C ASN A 56 -19.83 1.49 6.98
N PHE A 57 -19.48 2.75 6.70
CA PHE A 57 -18.15 3.12 6.22
C PHE A 57 -17.13 3.09 7.36
N ASP A 58 -17.54 3.40 8.59
CA ASP A 58 -16.67 3.37 9.78
C ASP A 58 -16.33 1.94 10.24
N SER A 59 -16.84 0.90 9.55
CA SER A 59 -16.55 -0.50 9.84
C SER A 59 -15.36 -1.01 9.03
N SER A 60 -14.34 -1.51 9.73
CA SER A 60 -13.27 -2.29 9.11
C SER A 60 -13.85 -3.51 8.36
N GLY A 61 -13.15 -3.97 7.33
CA GLY A 61 -13.55 -5.24 6.73
C GLY A 61 -12.77 -5.66 5.50
N ASN A 62 -13.04 -6.89 5.07
CA ASN A 62 -12.24 -7.64 4.09
C ASN A 62 -12.28 -7.15 2.63
N GLY A 63 -12.76 -5.93 2.40
CA GLY A 63 -12.82 -5.31 1.08
C GLY A 63 -11.48 -4.70 0.66
N ARG A 64 -11.41 -4.30 -0.61
CA ARG A 64 -10.28 -3.52 -1.17
C ARG A 64 -10.67 -2.07 -1.47
N SER A 65 -11.75 -1.61 -0.85
CA SER A 65 -12.39 -0.35 -1.17
C SER A 65 -12.34 0.59 0.01
N MET A 66 -11.93 1.82 -0.27
CA MET A 66 -11.94 2.95 0.64
C MET A 66 -12.83 4.05 0.04
N PHE A 67 -13.48 4.84 0.89
CA PHE A 67 -14.33 5.94 0.49
C PHE A 67 -13.60 7.25 0.77
N ILE A 68 -13.59 8.15 -0.21
CA ILE A 68 -12.89 9.43 -0.12
C ILE A 68 -13.85 10.56 -0.54
N PRO A 69 -13.64 11.81 -0.09
CA PRO A 69 -14.46 12.91 -0.55
C PRO A 69 -14.34 13.08 -2.07
N CYS A 70 -15.46 13.40 -2.74
CA CYS A 70 -15.40 13.73 -4.17
C CYS A 70 -14.66 15.05 -4.44
N GLU A 71 -14.65 15.97 -3.49
CA GLU A 71 -13.91 17.23 -3.55
C GLU A 71 -13.33 17.53 -2.16
N GLY A 72 -12.06 17.91 -2.10
CA GLY A 72 -11.37 18.27 -0.85
C GLY A 72 -10.27 17.28 -0.46
N LYS A 73 -9.83 17.39 0.80
CA LYS A 73 -8.70 16.63 1.35
C LYS A 73 -9.15 15.49 2.25
N THR A 74 -8.35 14.44 2.30
CA THR A 74 -8.41 13.39 3.32
C THR A 74 -7.01 12.82 3.54
N LYS A 75 -6.72 12.31 4.74
CA LYS A 75 -5.46 11.63 5.06
C LYS A 75 -5.66 10.12 5.00
N ILE A 76 -4.71 9.39 4.45
CA ILE A 76 -4.69 7.93 4.58
C ILE A 76 -3.51 7.56 5.47
N TYR A 77 -3.74 7.31 6.76
CA TYR A 77 -2.69 6.89 7.68
C TYR A 77 -2.17 5.50 7.30
N LEU A 78 -0.86 5.34 7.40
CA LEU A 78 -0.14 4.15 6.96
C LEU A 78 0.43 3.43 8.17
N TYR A 79 0.29 2.10 8.16
CA TYR A 79 0.81 1.26 9.23
C TYR A 79 1.66 0.14 8.63
N ASN A 80 2.80 -0.12 9.24
CA ASN A 80 3.71 -1.16 8.80
C ASN A 80 3.20 -2.55 9.22
N SER A 81 2.77 -3.38 8.26
CA SER A 81 2.31 -4.73 8.54
C SER A 81 3.41 -5.72 8.94
N ASP A 82 4.68 -5.33 8.78
CA ASP A 82 5.83 -6.09 9.27
C ASP A 82 6.17 -5.78 10.73
N ASP A 83 5.64 -4.67 11.27
CA ASP A 83 5.79 -4.33 12.67
C ASP A 83 4.63 -4.91 13.51
N SER A 84 5.01 -5.83 14.41
CA SER A 84 4.11 -6.48 15.37
C SER A 84 3.48 -5.53 16.40
N SER A 85 3.96 -4.28 16.51
CA SER A 85 3.40 -3.27 17.39
C SER A 85 2.14 -2.59 16.82
N THR A 86 1.90 -2.72 15.51
CA THR A 86 0.77 -2.11 14.81
C THR A 86 -0.51 -2.94 14.93
N SER A 87 -1.65 -2.35 14.58
CA SER A 87 -2.95 -3.04 14.51
C SER A 87 -3.11 -3.91 13.25
N CYS A 88 -2.11 -3.92 12.37
CA CYS A 88 -2.12 -4.71 11.14
C CYS A 88 -2.07 -6.21 11.44
N THR A 89 -2.99 -6.96 10.84
CA THR A 89 -3.00 -8.43 10.91
C THR A 89 -2.45 -9.10 9.65
N ARG A 90 -2.30 -8.32 8.57
CA ARG A 90 -1.81 -8.76 7.25
C ARG A 90 -1.46 -7.57 6.35
N ASP A 91 -0.64 -7.83 5.34
CA ASP A 91 -0.34 -6.90 4.26
C ASP A 91 -1.62 -6.42 3.55
N TYR A 92 -1.67 -5.12 3.22
CA TYR A 92 -2.76 -4.48 2.49
C TYR A 92 -4.13 -4.54 3.18
N GLU A 93 -4.14 -4.64 4.50
CA GLU A 93 -5.35 -4.51 5.31
C GLU A 93 -5.86 -3.07 5.34
N ILE A 94 -7.17 -2.90 5.17
CA ILE A 94 -7.83 -1.60 5.36
C ILE A 94 -8.39 -1.62 6.78
N LEU A 95 -7.76 -0.87 7.67
CA LEU A 95 -8.14 -0.76 9.08
C LEU A 95 -9.36 0.16 9.23
N ASP A 96 -9.35 1.27 8.49
CA ASP A 96 -10.46 2.18 8.35
C ASP A 96 -10.63 2.54 6.87
N ARG A 97 -11.86 2.49 6.39
CA ARG A 97 -12.20 2.76 4.99
C ARG A 97 -12.94 4.08 4.80
N ASP A 98 -13.24 4.84 5.86
CA ASP A 98 -14.03 6.07 5.76
C ASP A 98 -13.22 7.37 5.74
N GLY A 99 -12.63 7.69 4.60
CA GLY A 99 -11.96 8.97 4.40
C GLY A 99 -12.87 10.21 4.39
N LEU A 100 -14.19 10.10 4.56
CA LEU A 100 -15.13 11.22 4.51
C LEU A 100 -15.15 12.07 5.78
N ASP A 101 -14.67 11.55 6.90
CA ASP A 101 -14.56 12.28 8.16
C ASP A 101 -13.24 13.04 8.32
N GLY A 102 -12.31 12.81 7.40
CA GLY A 102 -11.01 13.49 7.33
C GLY A 102 -9.83 12.51 7.23
N SER A 103 -10.02 11.24 7.60
CA SER A 103 -8.96 10.24 7.56
C SER A 103 -9.47 8.84 7.26
N ALA A 104 -8.60 7.98 6.75
CA ALA A 104 -8.77 6.54 6.71
C ALA A 104 -7.43 5.87 7.03
N GLU A 105 -7.40 4.54 7.16
CA GLU A 105 -6.23 3.82 7.67
C GLU A 105 -5.93 2.57 6.84
N PHE A 106 -4.66 2.39 6.45
CA PHE A 106 -4.22 1.34 5.55
C PHE A 106 -2.88 0.73 5.98
N CYS A 107 -2.82 -0.60 6.00
CA CYS A 107 -1.62 -1.35 6.27
C CYS A 107 -0.83 -1.61 4.99
N LEU A 108 0.47 -1.39 5.03
CA LEU A 108 1.40 -1.70 3.96
C LEU A 108 2.55 -2.56 4.48
N PRO A 109 3.05 -3.51 3.69
CA PRO A 109 4.35 -4.11 3.97
C PRO A 109 5.44 -3.04 3.86
N ASP A 110 6.53 -3.24 4.61
CA ASP A 110 7.72 -2.40 4.48
C ASP A 110 8.26 -2.48 3.04
N PRO A 111 8.28 -1.35 2.29
CA PRO A 111 8.86 -1.35 0.95
C PRO A 111 10.36 -1.59 0.97
N PHE A 112 11.06 -1.26 2.05
CA PHE A 112 12.50 -1.37 2.19
C PHE A 112 12.88 -2.27 3.39
N PRO A 113 12.54 -3.56 3.38
CA PRO A 113 12.76 -4.42 4.52
C PRO A 113 14.24 -4.57 4.84
N GLY A 114 14.60 -4.38 6.11
CA GLY A 114 15.98 -4.49 6.59
C GLY A 114 16.91 -3.45 5.94
N ASP A 115 17.98 -3.93 5.31
CA ASP A 115 18.98 -3.09 4.64
C ASP A 115 18.70 -2.86 3.13
N ALA A 116 17.47 -3.14 2.68
CA ALA A 116 17.09 -2.93 1.29
C ALA A 116 17.19 -1.45 0.88
N THR A 117 17.94 -1.19 -0.19
CA THR A 117 18.12 0.17 -0.75
C THR A 117 17.13 0.48 -1.89
N GLU A 118 16.43 -0.54 -2.39
CA GLU A 118 15.38 -0.45 -3.40
C GLU A 118 14.08 -1.01 -2.85
N ALA A 119 12.95 -0.43 -3.26
CA ALA A 119 11.64 -0.90 -2.85
C ALA A 119 11.34 -2.29 -3.44
N VAL A 120 10.83 -3.21 -2.62
CA VAL A 120 10.46 -4.58 -3.04
C VAL A 120 9.08 -4.65 -3.71
N TYR A 121 8.39 -3.51 -3.82
CA TYR A 121 7.18 -3.37 -4.62
C TYR A 121 7.11 -1.99 -5.29
N GLN A 122 6.41 -1.92 -6.42
CA GLN A 122 6.04 -0.67 -7.11
C GLN A 122 4.53 -0.42 -6.98
N ILE A 123 4.15 0.85 -6.93
CA ILE A 123 2.76 1.30 -6.91
C ILE A 123 2.44 1.96 -8.26
N LYS A 124 1.47 1.40 -8.97
CA LYS A 124 0.91 2.03 -10.16
C LYS A 124 -0.51 2.51 -9.92
N ALA A 125 -0.80 3.73 -10.31
CA ALA A 125 -2.09 4.36 -10.07
C ALA A 125 -2.79 4.78 -11.36
N ARG A 126 -4.11 4.88 -11.29
CA ARG A 126 -4.92 5.55 -12.31
C ARG A 126 -6.18 6.14 -11.72
N VAL A 127 -6.76 7.11 -12.41
CA VAL A 127 -8.02 7.74 -12.04
C VAL A 127 -9.07 7.61 -13.15
N LEU A 128 -10.32 7.44 -12.74
CA LEU A 128 -11.48 7.26 -13.60
C LEU A 128 -12.57 8.28 -13.22
N GLY A 129 -13.29 8.79 -14.22
CA GLY A 129 -14.38 9.74 -14.00
C GLY A 129 -14.63 10.64 -15.19
N LYS A 130 -15.09 11.87 -14.90
CA LYS A 130 -15.25 12.91 -15.91
C LYS A 130 -13.89 13.44 -16.34
N SER A 131 -13.69 13.60 -17.64
CA SER A 131 -12.46 14.16 -18.19
C SER A 131 -12.14 15.54 -17.60
N GLY A 132 -10.86 15.83 -17.40
CA GLY A 132 -10.36 17.09 -16.85
C GLY A 132 -10.38 17.15 -15.32
N LYS A 133 -10.92 16.13 -14.63
CA LYS A 133 -10.80 15.99 -13.18
C LYS A 133 -9.48 15.37 -12.78
N GLN A 134 -9.04 15.64 -11.56
CA GLN A 134 -7.74 15.21 -11.08
C GLN A 134 -7.74 14.86 -9.59
N LEU A 135 -6.71 14.13 -9.19
CA LEU A 135 -6.42 13.78 -7.81
C LEU A 135 -4.92 13.92 -7.59
N THR A 136 -4.53 14.52 -6.47
CA THR A 136 -3.13 14.56 -6.04
C THR A 136 -2.96 13.73 -4.79
N ILE A 137 -1.84 13.02 -4.68
CA ILE A 137 -1.52 12.19 -3.54
C ILE A 137 -0.01 12.17 -3.32
N GLY A 138 0.43 12.29 -2.07
CA GLY A 138 1.85 12.22 -1.72
C GLY A 138 2.04 11.78 -0.29
N LEU A 139 3.19 11.16 -0.02
CA LEU A 139 3.60 10.75 1.32
C LEU A 139 4.00 11.95 2.20
N CYS A 140 3.53 11.92 3.45
CA CYS A 140 3.87 12.82 4.52
C CYS A 140 4.20 12.03 5.79
N ALA A 141 5.04 12.60 6.65
CA ALA A 141 5.38 12.06 7.96
C ALA A 141 5.88 13.18 8.88
N THR A 142 5.84 12.93 10.18
CA THR A 142 6.51 13.73 11.20
C THR A 142 7.96 13.26 11.34
N ILE A 143 8.90 14.20 11.47
CA ILE A 143 10.31 13.93 11.70
C ILE A 143 10.75 14.76 12.90
N ASP A 144 11.17 14.08 13.96
CA ASP A 144 11.52 14.70 15.24
C ASP A 144 12.94 15.28 15.25
N GLU A 145 13.85 14.67 14.49
CA GLU A 145 15.29 14.93 14.64
C GLU A 145 15.82 16.13 13.84
N LEU A 146 14.99 16.72 12.96
CA LEU A 146 15.49 17.71 12.00
C LEU A 146 15.38 19.16 12.46
N ASP A 147 14.51 19.54 13.42
CA ASP A 147 14.02 20.93 13.50
C ASP A 147 13.84 21.54 14.91
N ASP A 148 14.62 21.12 15.93
CA ASP A 148 14.43 21.52 17.35
C ASP A 148 12.99 21.26 17.89
N GLY A 149 12.21 20.44 17.17
CA GLY A 149 10.80 20.10 17.42
C GLY A 149 10.19 19.23 16.31
N LYS A 150 9.05 18.60 16.59
CA LYS A 150 8.34 17.71 15.66
C LYS A 150 7.76 18.50 14.47
N SER A 151 8.28 18.27 13.26
CA SER A 151 7.80 18.91 12.01
C SER A 151 7.24 17.88 11.04
N THR A 152 6.10 18.20 10.41
CA THR A 152 5.53 17.36 9.34
C THR A 152 6.09 17.77 7.98
N PHE A 153 6.68 16.81 7.27
CA PHE A 153 7.21 16.97 5.92
C PHE A 153 6.36 16.16 4.93
N CYS A 154 6.24 16.67 3.70
CA CYS A 154 5.51 16.01 2.62
C CYS A 154 6.32 16.07 1.33
N THR A 155 6.31 14.96 0.58
CA THR A 155 6.92 14.88 -0.74
C THR A 155 6.19 15.74 -1.78
N LEU A 156 6.77 15.87 -2.99
CA LEU A 156 6.04 16.36 -4.15
C LEU A 156 4.93 15.35 -4.51
N PRO A 157 3.64 15.74 -4.51
CA PRO A 157 2.58 14.79 -4.75
C PRO A 157 2.51 14.38 -6.21
N ALA A 158 2.22 13.10 -6.45
CA ALA A 158 1.81 12.63 -7.76
C ALA A 158 0.49 13.29 -8.16
N THR A 159 0.37 13.70 -9.43
CA THR A 159 -0.87 14.27 -9.98
C THR A 159 -1.47 13.35 -11.03
N LEU A 160 -2.60 12.71 -10.69
CA LEU A 160 -3.32 11.80 -11.57
C LEU A 160 -4.50 12.54 -12.22
N LYS A 161 -4.54 12.58 -13.56
CA LYS A 161 -5.59 13.27 -14.32
C LYS A 161 -6.46 12.28 -15.06
N VAL A 162 -7.77 12.49 -15.02
CA VAL A 162 -8.71 11.70 -15.83
C VAL A 162 -8.52 12.09 -17.29
N PRO A 163 -8.05 11.17 -18.15
CA PRO A 163 -7.69 11.50 -19.52
C PRO A 163 -8.89 11.98 -20.34
N GLY A 164 -8.63 12.78 -21.36
CA GLY A 164 -9.61 13.13 -22.40
C GLY A 164 -9.72 12.03 -23.46
N GLY A 165 -10.96 11.71 -23.85
CA GLY A 165 -11.26 10.78 -24.95
C GLY A 165 -11.37 9.31 -24.56
N SER A 166 -11.49 8.43 -25.55
CA SER A 166 -11.70 6.98 -25.41
C SER A 166 -10.46 6.18 -24.99
N ARG A 167 -9.31 6.85 -24.79
CA ARG A 167 -8.08 6.24 -24.28
C ARG A 167 -8.01 6.35 -22.75
N GLY A 168 -8.94 5.69 -22.07
CA GLY A 168 -8.73 5.35 -20.67
C GLY A 168 -7.88 4.09 -20.64
N LYS A 169 -6.60 4.13 -20.21
CA LYS A 169 -5.86 2.88 -19.93
C LYS A 169 -4.48 2.99 -19.29
N SER A 170 -3.75 4.10 -19.35
CA SER A 170 -2.40 4.12 -18.75
C SER A 170 -2.50 4.07 -17.22
N TRP A 171 -1.57 3.34 -16.65
CA TRP A 171 -1.27 3.35 -15.23
C TRP A 171 0.01 4.14 -15.09
N ASP A 172 0.01 5.12 -14.21
CA ASP A 172 1.18 5.94 -13.90
C ASP A 172 1.93 5.27 -12.75
N ASP A 173 3.26 5.20 -12.86
CA ASP A 173 4.08 4.80 -11.72
C ASP A 173 4.13 5.97 -10.73
N VAL A 174 3.74 5.71 -9.50
CA VAL A 174 3.69 6.72 -8.41
C VAL A 174 4.51 6.26 -7.21
N SER A 175 5.40 5.29 -7.41
CA SER A 175 6.16 4.67 -6.33
C SER A 175 7.02 5.70 -5.61
N GLN A 176 7.64 6.64 -6.33
CA GLN A 176 8.56 7.60 -5.71
C GLN A 176 7.81 8.56 -4.77
N GLU A 177 6.66 9.07 -5.22
CA GLU A 177 5.84 10.03 -4.49
C GLU A 177 5.07 9.39 -3.32
N LEU A 178 4.91 8.06 -3.31
CA LEU A 178 4.16 7.35 -2.27
C LEU A 178 5.03 6.58 -1.28
N LEU A 179 6.29 6.29 -1.63
CA LEU A 179 7.19 5.45 -0.83
C LEU A 179 8.40 6.20 -0.27
N THR A 180 8.60 7.48 -0.60
CA THR A 180 9.76 8.23 -0.11
C THR A 180 9.42 9.66 0.26
N ILE A 181 10.15 10.19 1.24
CA ILE A 181 10.09 11.59 1.67
C ILE A 181 11.46 12.24 1.41
N CYS A 182 11.43 13.50 0.98
CA CYS A 182 12.57 14.40 1.17
C CYS A 182 12.17 15.52 2.12
N ALA A 183 12.96 15.71 3.18
CA ALA A 183 12.87 16.82 4.10
C ALA A 183 14.06 17.77 3.85
N GLU A 184 13.80 19.07 3.85
CA GLU A 184 14.84 20.09 3.77
C GLU A 184 14.72 21.01 4.98
N VAL A 185 15.77 21.05 5.79
CA VAL A 185 15.89 21.93 6.95
C VAL A 185 17.20 22.71 6.83
N ASP A 186 17.12 24.04 6.94
CA ASP A 186 18.26 24.94 6.86
C ASP A 186 19.18 24.70 5.63
N GLY A 187 18.60 24.27 4.52
CA GLY A 187 19.29 23.96 3.27
C GLY A 187 20.01 22.60 3.25
N VAL A 188 19.82 21.77 4.27
CA VAL A 188 20.28 20.37 4.31
C VAL A 188 19.12 19.47 3.93
N GLN A 189 19.34 18.63 2.92
CA GLN A 189 18.34 17.68 2.43
C GLN A 189 18.58 16.29 3.01
N SER A 190 17.56 15.75 3.67
CA SER A 190 17.51 14.39 4.18
C SER A 190 16.40 13.62 3.46
N LYS A 191 16.63 12.33 3.19
CA LYS A 191 15.70 11.48 2.45
C LYS A 191 15.43 10.22 3.23
N TYR A 192 14.18 9.79 3.17
CA TYR A 192 13.67 8.68 3.96
C TYR A 192 12.80 7.77 3.10
N GLY A 193 12.89 6.47 3.34
CA GLY A 193 11.90 5.52 2.86
C GLY A 193 10.65 5.58 3.73
N LEU A 194 9.51 5.12 3.21
CA LEU A 194 8.34 4.85 4.04
C LEU A 194 8.70 3.81 5.12
N PHE A 195 8.26 4.07 6.37
CA PHE A 195 8.56 3.28 7.58
C PHE A 195 10.04 3.25 8.00
N ASP A 196 10.81 4.24 7.56
CA ASP A 196 12.13 4.53 8.13
C ASP A 196 11.99 4.91 9.61
N ASP A 197 12.97 4.55 10.45
CA ASP A 197 12.87 4.68 11.91
C ASP A 197 12.86 6.13 12.41
N ASP A 198 13.28 7.06 11.56
CA ASP A 198 13.21 8.50 11.80
C ASP A 198 11.83 9.11 11.48
N LEU A 199 10.90 8.33 10.91
CA LEU A 199 9.55 8.78 10.57
C LEU A 199 8.52 8.39 11.64
N GLU A 200 7.59 9.30 11.91
CA GLU A 200 6.41 9.04 12.72
C GLU A 200 5.14 9.52 12.01
N ASP A 201 3.98 8.99 12.41
CA ASP A 201 2.66 9.41 11.93
C ASP A 201 2.55 9.47 10.39
N GLU A 202 3.00 8.45 9.68
CA GLU A 202 3.03 8.47 8.22
C GLU A 202 1.61 8.43 7.62
N PHE A 203 1.38 9.27 6.61
CA PHE A 203 0.13 9.27 5.87
C PHE A 203 0.31 9.69 4.41
N TRP A 204 -0.57 9.20 3.54
CA TRP A 204 -0.77 9.83 2.24
C TRP A 204 -1.74 11.00 2.36
N GLU A 205 -1.30 12.21 2.03
CA GLU A 205 -2.21 13.36 1.88
C GLU A 205 -2.86 13.28 0.49
N LEU A 206 -4.18 13.09 0.45
CA LEU A 206 -4.95 13.03 -0.79
C LEU A 206 -5.79 14.29 -0.93
N THR A 207 -5.72 14.92 -2.11
CA THR A 207 -6.67 15.97 -2.53
C THR A 207 -7.41 15.51 -3.78
N ASN A 208 -8.73 15.36 -3.68
CA ASN A 208 -9.57 15.01 -4.80
C ASN A 208 -10.24 16.26 -5.39
N ASP A 209 -10.18 16.42 -6.70
CA ASP A 209 -10.96 17.41 -7.47
C ASP A 209 -11.85 16.65 -8.48
N GLY A 210 -12.86 15.96 -7.95
CA GLY A 210 -13.95 15.38 -8.74
C GLY A 210 -13.63 14.06 -9.47
N VAL A 211 -12.51 13.40 -9.17
CA VAL A 211 -12.26 12.01 -9.61
C VAL A 211 -13.31 11.10 -8.96
N LYS A 212 -13.89 10.18 -9.74
CA LYS A 212 -14.90 9.24 -9.26
C LYS A 212 -14.30 8.00 -8.62
N THR A 213 -13.24 7.48 -9.21
CA THR A 213 -12.53 6.31 -8.68
C THR A 213 -11.04 6.49 -8.93
N ALA A 214 -10.23 6.34 -7.89
CA ALA A 214 -8.80 6.12 -8.01
C ALA A 214 -8.49 4.65 -7.74
N GLN A 215 -7.56 4.08 -8.50
CA GLN A 215 -7.14 2.70 -8.35
C GLN A 215 -5.63 2.67 -8.21
N PHE A 216 -5.13 1.94 -7.21
CA PHE A 216 -3.72 1.74 -6.95
C PHE A 216 -3.45 0.25 -7.00
N ARG A 217 -2.45 -0.16 -7.76
CA ARG A 217 -2.00 -1.54 -7.88
C ARG A 217 -0.59 -1.66 -7.32
N PHE A 218 -0.42 -2.64 -6.46
CA PHE A 218 0.83 -2.98 -5.83
C PHE A 218 1.39 -4.20 -6.56
N TYR A 219 2.62 -4.09 -7.03
CA TYR A 219 3.31 -5.16 -7.72
C TYR A 219 4.60 -5.44 -6.97
N ALA A 220 4.69 -6.62 -6.37
CA ALA A 220 5.94 -7.28 -6.06
C ALA A 220 6.95 -7.15 -7.22
N ILE A 221 8.18 -6.75 -6.90
CA ILE A 221 9.29 -6.68 -7.86
C ILE A 221 10.58 -7.20 -7.21
N GLU A 222 11.41 -7.85 -8.02
CA GLU A 222 12.70 -8.39 -7.55
C GLU A 222 13.85 -7.38 -7.66
N SER A 223 13.70 -6.36 -8.51
CA SER A 223 14.70 -5.30 -8.75
C SER A 223 14.10 -4.14 -9.55
N GLY A 224 14.78 -2.99 -9.56
CA GLY A 224 14.37 -1.82 -10.33
C GLY A 224 13.22 -1.04 -9.69
N GLY A 225 13.06 -1.22 -8.37
CA GLY A 225 12.18 -0.40 -7.57
C GLY A 225 12.73 1.01 -7.39
N VAL A 226 11.92 1.88 -6.80
CA VAL A 226 12.42 3.20 -6.38
C VAL A 226 13.46 3.01 -5.29
N THR A 227 14.53 3.81 -5.33
CA THR A 227 15.56 3.77 -4.30
C THR A 227 15.08 4.51 -3.05
N ARG A 228 15.51 4.06 -1.88
CA ARG A 228 15.23 4.73 -0.59
C ARG A 228 15.63 6.22 -0.64
N ASP A 229 16.77 6.51 -1.26
CA ASP A 229 17.28 7.88 -1.48
C ASP A 229 16.77 8.56 -2.76
N GLY A 230 15.77 7.95 -3.42
CA GLY A 230 15.25 8.41 -4.72
C GLY A 230 14.38 9.66 -4.62
N ALA A 231 14.01 10.07 -3.41
CA ALA A 231 13.10 11.20 -3.20
C ALA A 231 13.63 12.46 -3.91
N VAL A 232 12.71 13.18 -4.56
CA VAL A 232 13.00 14.45 -5.22
C VAL A 232 12.66 15.58 -4.25
N CYS A 233 13.69 16.33 -3.84
CA CYS A 233 13.56 17.51 -3.00
C CYS A 233 13.07 18.72 -3.83
N LYS A 234 12.39 19.67 -3.19
CA LYS A 234 11.84 20.86 -3.85
C LYS A 234 12.84 22.00 -3.92
#